data_AF-A0A2N0SD08-F1
#
_entry.id   AF-A0A2N0SD08-F1
#
_cell.length_a   1.000
_cell.length_b   1.000
_cell.length_c   1.000
_cell.angle_alpha   90.00
_cell.angle_beta   90.00
_cell.angle_gamma   90.00
#
_symmetry.space_group_name_H-M   'P 1'
#
loop_
_entity.id
_entity.type
_entity.pdbx_description
1 polymer ?
#
loop_
_entity_poly.entity_id
_entity_poly.type
_entity_poly.pdbx_seq_one_letter_code
_entity_poly.pdbx_strand_id
1 'polypeptide(L)'
;MVNKRVVVIGAGVSGLSTATLLLQQEKEIKVHLVAKHFPEDLSGEYTSPWYVFRNLNKEELPTGIECGVTYKTDNLTLTINPSAYLNYLLNTFISLGGTTQHVSLSHLNECIESDTDVVINCSGIHAGTLGCVEDPEVYPARGQTVIVQLPQEYVNWAFFRHCAGSSNTWSDNMTYVIPRENGVVVLGGTFNEHNYSTDVDDNIAEAIIQRCLATRPDLLPPG
;
A
#
# COMPACT_ATOMS: atom_id res chain seq x y z
N MET A 1 2.05 12.47 37.33
CA MET A 1 1.18 11.82 36.34
C MET A 1 2.06 10.90 35.52
N VAL A 2 1.68 9.63 35.37
CA VAL A 2 2.50 8.64 34.65
C VAL A 2 2.26 8.88 33.16
N ASN A 3 3.26 9.43 32.49
CA ASN A 3 3.21 9.66 31.06
C ASN A 3 3.61 8.35 30.38
N LYS A 4 2.64 7.57 29.90
CA LYS A 4 2.92 6.22 29.37
C LYS A 4 3.75 6.31 28.10
N ARG A 5 4.78 5.50 27.97
CA ARG A 5 5.63 5.44 26.78
C ARG A 5 5.20 4.29 25.88
N VAL A 6 4.81 4.64 24.65
CA VAL A 6 4.41 3.71 23.60
C VAL A 6 5.45 3.74 22.48
N VAL A 7 5.93 2.57 22.08
CA VAL A 7 6.81 2.41 20.92
C VAL A 7 6.02 1.79 19.77
N VAL A 8 6.01 2.43 18.60
CA VAL A 8 5.37 1.91 17.38
C VAL A 8 6.45 1.52 16.39
N ILE A 9 6.41 0.28 15.89
CA ILE A 9 7.41 -0.24 14.94
C ILE A 9 6.85 -0.20 13.53
N GLY A 10 7.57 0.44 12.61
CA GLY A 10 7.22 0.55 11.19
C GLY A 10 6.54 1.87 10.84
N ALA A 11 7.05 2.57 9.82
CA ALA A 11 6.50 3.83 9.32
C ALA A 11 5.61 3.62 8.07
N GLY A 12 4.97 2.46 7.95
CA GLY A 12 3.92 2.20 6.96
C GLY A 12 2.60 2.88 7.32
N VAL A 13 1.59 2.70 6.46
CA VAL A 13 0.24 3.25 6.69
C VAL A 13 -0.28 2.85 8.07
N SER A 14 -0.18 1.57 8.44
CA SER A 14 -0.66 1.07 9.73
C SER A 14 0.07 1.71 10.91
N GLY A 15 1.41 1.79 10.86
CA GLY A 15 2.21 2.33 11.96
C GLY A 15 2.04 3.84 12.14
N LEU A 16 2.13 4.61 11.05
CA LEU A 16 1.95 6.08 11.12
C LEU A 16 0.52 6.46 11.52
N SER A 17 -0.49 5.76 10.99
CA SER A 17 -1.89 6.03 11.38
C SER A 17 -2.12 5.69 12.85
N THR A 18 -1.61 4.56 13.33
CA THR A 18 -1.71 4.16 14.75
C THR A 18 -1.02 5.18 15.66
N ALA A 19 0.23 5.55 15.34
CA ALA A 19 0.99 6.50 16.13
C ALA A 19 0.32 7.90 16.18
N THR A 20 -0.23 8.34 15.05
CA THR A 20 -0.97 9.61 14.95
C THR A 20 -2.26 9.57 15.77
N LEU A 21 -3.07 8.53 15.62
CA LEU A 21 -4.35 8.40 16.33
C LEU A 21 -4.15 8.31 17.85
N LEU A 22 -3.11 7.62 18.31
CA LEU A 22 -2.76 7.58 19.73
C LEU A 22 -2.56 8.98 20.30
N LEU A 23 -1.74 9.82 19.65
CA LEU A 23 -1.50 11.20 20.10
C LEU A 23 -2.74 12.10 20.00
N GLN A 24 -3.68 11.79 19.11
CA GLN A 24 -4.93 12.57 18.97
C GLN A 24 -5.97 12.20 20.03
N GLN A 25 -6.05 10.94 20.42
CA GLN A 25 -7.13 10.41 21.26
C GLN A 25 -6.74 10.34 22.74
N GLU A 26 -5.48 10.05 23.04
CA GLU A 26 -5.01 9.85 24.40
C GLU A 26 -4.23 11.06 24.89
N LYS A 27 -4.63 11.55 26.06
CA LYS A 27 -3.88 12.58 26.78
C LYS A 27 -2.86 11.88 27.68
N GLU A 28 -1.67 12.45 27.81
CA GLU A 28 -0.61 11.94 28.70
C GLU A 28 0.05 10.63 28.25
N ILE A 29 0.28 10.49 26.94
CA ILE A 29 1.17 9.47 26.38
C ILE A 29 2.33 10.11 25.61
N LYS A 30 3.45 9.40 25.53
CA LYS A 30 4.55 9.68 24.61
C LYS A 30 4.61 8.56 23.59
N VAL A 31 4.58 8.92 22.32
CA VAL A 31 4.68 7.95 21.22
C VAL A 31 6.04 8.13 20.53
N HIS A 32 6.79 7.04 20.45
CA HIS A 32 8.06 6.96 19.75
C HIS A 32 7.94 5.96 18.58
N LEU A 33 8.22 6.40 17.36
CA LEU A 33 8.12 5.56 16.17
C LEU A 33 9.50 5.14 15.68
N VAL A 34 9.72 3.83 15.57
CA VAL A 34 10.98 3.23 15.11
C VAL A 34 10.74 2.54 13.78
N ALA A 35 11.55 2.83 12.77
CA ALA A 35 11.42 2.18 11.47
C ALA A 35 12.73 2.15 10.69
N LYS A 36 12.88 1.10 9.86
CA LYS A 36 13.97 0.98 8.89
C LYS A 36 13.78 1.91 7.69
N HIS A 37 12.53 2.19 7.33
CA HIS A 37 12.18 3.04 6.20
C HIS A 37 11.15 4.06 6.66
N PHE A 38 11.43 5.32 6.35
CA PHE A 38 10.53 6.45 6.50
C PHE A 38 9.99 6.87 5.12
N PRO A 39 8.89 7.65 5.08
CA PRO A 39 8.30 8.17 3.85
C PRO A 39 9.30 8.91 2.93
N GLU A 40 10.39 9.43 3.49
CA GLU A 40 11.48 10.12 2.77
C GLU A 40 12.39 9.15 1.99
N ASP A 41 12.44 7.87 2.35
CA ASP A 41 13.40 6.89 1.81
C ASP A 41 12.95 6.24 0.48
N LEU A 42 11.75 6.58 -0.03
CA LEU A 42 11.13 5.99 -1.23
C LEU A 42 11.27 4.45 -1.30
N SER A 43 10.42 3.72 -0.57
CA SER A 43 10.40 2.24 -0.57
C SER A 43 9.27 1.66 -1.44
N GLY A 44 9.55 0.55 -2.13
CA GLY A 44 8.56 -0.26 -2.84
C GLY A 44 7.61 -1.07 -1.94
N GLU A 45 7.84 -1.07 -0.62
CA GLU A 45 7.05 -1.82 0.37
C GLU A 45 5.72 -1.13 0.75
N TYR A 46 5.43 0.04 0.19
CA TYR A 46 4.19 0.78 0.46
C TYR A 46 3.05 0.35 -0.49
N THR A 47 1.95 -0.10 0.10
CA THR A 47 0.76 -0.57 -0.63
C THR A 47 -0.24 0.54 -0.95
N SER A 48 -1.21 0.26 -1.83
CA SER A 48 -2.29 1.16 -2.25
C SER A 48 -3.69 0.53 -2.01
N PRO A 49 -4.80 1.26 -2.26
CA PRO A 49 -5.71 1.89 -1.28
C PRO A 49 -6.88 1.02 -0.76
N TRP A 50 -7.67 1.61 0.15
CA TRP A 50 -8.90 1.11 0.79
C TRP A 50 -10.16 1.28 -0.10
N TYR A 51 -11.15 0.37 -0.02
CA TYR A 51 -12.32 0.39 -0.90
C TYR A 51 -13.69 0.22 -0.20
N VAL A 52 -14.69 0.99 -0.66
CA VAL A 52 -16.13 0.74 -0.45
C VAL A 52 -16.80 0.52 -1.81
N PHE A 53 -17.26 -0.70 -2.08
CA PHE A 53 -17.78 -1.10 -3.39
C PHE A 53 -19.21 -1.67 -3.33
N ARG A 54 -19.89 -1.69 -4.49
CA ARG A 54 -21.06 -2.52 -4.78
C ARG A 54 -20.73 -3.48 -5.92
N ASN A 55 -21.35 -4.65 -5.91
CA ASN A 55 -21.29 -5.54 -7.07
C ASN A 55 -22.11 -4.94 -8.23
N LEU A 56 -21.60 -5.12 -9.44
CA LEU A 56 -22.33 -4.86 -10.68
C LEU A 56 -23.29 -6.01 -10.96
N ASN A 57 -24.47 -5.68 -11.46
CA ASN A 57 -25.40 -6.67 -12.01
C ASN A 57 -24.90 -7.16 -13.36
N LYS A 58 -25.37 -8.33 -13.80
CA LYS A 58 -24.90 -8.97 -15.03
C LYS A 58 -25.09 -8.11 -16.28
N GLU A 59 -26.12 -7.26 -16.28
CA GLU A 59 -26.45 -6.34 -17.36
C GLU A 59 -25.51 -5.12 -17.41
N GLU A 60 -24.83 -4.81 -16.31
CA GLU A 60 -23.86 -3.72 -16.20
C GLU A 60 -22.44 -4.17 -16.57
N LEU A 61 -22.22 -5.49 -16.74
CA LEU A 61 -20.90 -6.05 -17.03
C LEU A 61 -20.55 -5.89 -18.51
N PRO A 62 -19.32 -5.47 -18.83
CA PRO A 62 -18.81 -5.54 -20.20
C PRO A 62 -18.82 -6.99 -20.74
N THR A 63 -18.89 -7.14 -22.06
CA THR A 63 -18.87 -8.45 -22.70
C THR A 63 -17.63 -9.25 -22.30
N GLY A 64 -17.84 -10.48 -21.81
CA GLY A 64 -16.77 -11.38 -21.39
C GLY A 64 -16.29 -11.21 -19.94
N ILE A 65 -16.97 -10.37 -19.14
CA ILE A 65 -16.70 -10.21 -17.71
C ILE A 65 -17.70 -11.02 -16.88
N GLU A 66 -17.21 -11.88 -16.00
CA GLU A 66 -18.04 -12.76 -15.16
C GLU A 66 -18.57 -12.05 -13.90
N CYS A 67 -17.76 -11.18 -13.31
CA CYS A 67 -18.12 -10.38 -12.15
C CYS A 67 -17.39 -9.03 -12.19
N GLY A 68 -18.01 -8.02 -11.60
CA GLY A 68 -17.45 -6.68 -11.53
C GLY A 68 -17.97 -5.95 -10.32
N VAL A 69 -17.19 -5.00 -9.84
CA VAL A 69 -17.57 -4.10 -8.75
C VAL A 69 -17.47 -2.67 -9.25
N THR A 70 -18.36 -1.82 -8.76
CA THR A 70 -18.27 -0.36 -8.93
C THR A 70 -18.37 0.30 -7.56
N TYR A 71 -17.90 1.53 -7.43
CA TYR A 71 -17.88 2.22 -6.14
C TYR A 71 -19.28 2.72 -5.77
N LYS A 72 -19.65 2.57 -4.48
CA LYS A 72 -21.04 2.67 -3.99
C LYS A 72 -21.58 4.10 -3.94
N THR A 73 -20.72 5.11 -4.05
CA THR A 73 -21.08 6.54 -4.01
C THR A 73 -20.96 7.13 -5.40
N ASP A 74 -22.02 7.77 -5.89
CA ASP A 74 -22.16 8.55 -7.14
C ASP A 74 -20.84 8.95 -7.84
N ASN A 75 -20.20 7.99 -8.52
CA ASN A 75 -18.92 8.16 -9.24
C ASN A 75 -17.69 8.59 -8.41
N LEU A 76 -17.70 8.45 -7.08
CA LEU A 76 -16.55 8.82 -6.25
C LEU A 76 -15.76 7.57 -5.81
N THR A 77 -14.55 7.45 -6.36
CA THR A 77 -13.49 6.58 -5.84
C THR A 77 -12.30 7.45 -5.42
N LEU A 78 -11.55 7.01 -4.42
CA LEU A 78 -10.36 7.72 -3.97
C LEU A 78 -9.13 6.89 -4.30
N THR A 79 -8.20 7.47 -5.05
CA THR A 79 -6.85 6.96 -5.16
C THR A 79 -5.96 7.76 -4.24
N ILE A 80 -4.99 7.08 -3.62
CA ILE A 80 -4.03 7.70 -2.71
C ILE A 80 -2.67 7.63 -3.38
N ASN A 81 -1.98 8.77 -3.45
CA ASN A 81 -0.54 8.78 -3.70
C ASN A 81 0.16 8.36 -2.39
N PRO A 82 0.76 7.16 -2.30
CA PRO A 82 1.31 6.66 -1.04
C PRO A 82 2.40 7.57 -0.49
N SER A 83 3.28 8.09 -1.35
CA SER A 83 4.37 8.98 -0.93
C SER A 83 3.83 10.27 -0.31
N ALA A 84 2.86 10.93 -0.95
CA ALA A 84 2.26 12.15 -0.40
C ALA A 84 1.51 11.88 0.91
N TYR A 85 0.74 10.78 0.95
CA TYR A 85 -0.06 10.43 2.12
C TYR A 85 0.78 10.04 3.34
N LEU A 86 1.84 9.26 3.13
CA LEU A 86 2.76 8.87 4.19
C LEU A 86 3.53 10.06 4.75
N ASN A 87 3.95 10.99 3.89
CA ASN A 87 4.54 12.26 4.34
C ASN A 87 3.54 13.11 5.13
N TYR A 88 2.28 13.19 4.70
CA TYR A 88 1.22 13.84 5.48
C TYR A 88 1.07 13.21 6.87
N LEU A 89 1.00 11.88 6.97
CA LEU A 89 0.87 11.19 8.25
C LEU A 89 2.09 11.41 9.15
N LEU A 90 3.31 11.32 8.62
CA LEU A 90 4.54 11.60 9.38
C LEU A 90 4.58 13.03 9.90
N ASN A 91 4.30 14.02 9.06
CA ASN A 91 4.28 15.42 9.46
C ASN A 91 3.20 15.70 10.51
N THR A 92 2.04 15.06 10.36
CA THR A 92 0.96 15.14 11.36
C THR A 92 1.43 14.54 12.69
N PHE A 93 2.01 13.34 12.67
CA PHE A 93 2.56 12.69 13.86
C PHE A 93 3.59 13.56 14.59
N ILE A 94 4.56 14.12 13.87
CA ILE A 94 5.59 15.01 14.42
C ILE A 94 4.96 16.28 14.99
N SER A 95 3.99 16.89 14.29
CA SER A 95 3.31 18.11 14.75
C SER A 95 2.52 17.93 16.06
N LEU A 96 2.11 16.69 16.36
CA LEU A 96 1.44 16.31 17.61
C LEU A 96 2.43 16.00 18.74
N GLY A 97 3.74 16.16 18.53
CA GLY A 97 4.79 15.90 19.51
C GLY A 97 5.34 14.47 19.48
N GLY A 98 5.02 13.70 18.43
CA GLY A 98 5.61 12.39 18.18
C GLY A 98 7.11 12.49 17.91
N THR A 99 7.86 11.45 18.30
CA THR A 99 9.30 11.36 18.04
C THR A 99 9.61 10.15 17.18
N THR A 100 10.67 10.23 16.38
CA THR A 100 11.05 9.17 15.44
C THR A 100 12.49 8.73 15.64
N GLN A 101 12.79 7.49 15.27
CA GLN A 101 14.14 6.98 15.17
C GLN A 101 14.27 6.10 13.92
N HIS A 102 15.26 6.40 13.10
CA HIS A 102 15.63 5.60 11.95
C HIS A 102 16.53 4.45 12.40
N VAL A 103 15.99 3.22 12.42
CA VAL A 103 16.70 2.02 12.87
C VAL A 103 16.10 0.77 12.24
N SER A 104 16.96 -0.18 11.86
CA SER A 104 16.55 -1.53 11.48
C SER A 104 16.69 -2.46 12.68
N LEU A 105 15.57 -3.00 13.17
CA LEU A 105 15.56 -3.89 14.32
C LEU A 105 15.72 -5.35 13.86
N SER A 106 16.61 -6.10 14.50
CA SER A 106 16.67 -7.56 14.34
C SER A 106 15.75 -8.29 15.34
N HIS A 107 15.44 -7.66 16.46
CA HIS A 107 14.63 -8.21 17.54
C HIS A 107 13.85 -7.10 18.29
N LEU A 108 12.63 -7.40 18.76
CA LEU A 108 11.80 -6.44 19.51
C LEU A 108 12.47 -5.80 20.75
N ASN A 109 13.36 -6.51 21.44
CA ASN A 109 14.00 -6.02 22.67
C ASN A 109 14.90 -4.81 22.40
N GLU A 110 15.35 -4.61 21.16
CA GLU A 110 16.19 -3.46 20.79
C GLU A 110 15.47 -2.12 20.91
N CYS A 111 14.13 -2.11 20.92
CA CYS A 111 13.32 -0.90 21.09
C CYS A 111 12.56 -0.86 22.44
N ILE A 112 12.85 -1.78 23.37
CA ILE A 112 12.23 -1.83 24.69
C ILE A 112 13.21 -1.29 25.72
N GLU A 113 12.85 -0.17 26.35
CA GLU A 113 13.57 0.41 27.48
C GLU A 113 12.82 0.15 28.79
N SER A 114 13.48 0.41 29.94
CA SER A 114 12.91 0.16 31.27
C SER A 114 11.61 0.92 31.56
N ASP A 115 11.35 2.01 30.84
CA ASP A 115 10.16 2.84 30.95
C ASP A 115 9.17 2.63 29.79
N THR A 116 9.38 1.62 28.93
CA THR A 116 8.45 1.29 27.84
C THR A 116 7.25 0.52 28.37
N ASP A 117 6.05 1.09 28.24
CA ASP A 117 4.81 0.47 28.72
C ASP A 117 4.17 -0.43 27.65
N VAL A 118 4.23 -0.02 26.38
CA VAL A 118 3.56 -0.69 25.27
C VAL A 118 4.43 -0.67 24.02
N VAL A 119 4.50 -1.80 23.33
CA VAL A 119 5.04 -1.91 21.97
C VAL A 119 3.91 -2.28 21.02
N ILE A 120 3.80 -1.55 19.91
CA ILE A 120 2.86 -1.84 18.82
C ILE A 120 3.67 -2.24 17.59
N ASN A 121 3.58 -3.50 17.21
CA ASN A 121 4.28 -4.05 16.05
C ASN A 121 3.49 -3.79 14.75
N CYS A 122 3.96 -2.86 13.93
CA CYS A 122 3.46 -2.62 12.56
C CYS A 122 4.55 -2.84 11.51
N SER A 123 5.43 -3.84 11.74
CA SER A 123 6.61 -4.10 10.91
C SER A 123 6.34 -4.78 9.56
N GLY A 124 5.07 -5.09 9.24
CA GLY A 124 4.68 -5.63 7.94
C GLY A 124 5.35 -6.97 7.66
N ILE A 125 5.96 -7.11 6.48
CA ILE A 125 6.67 -8.34 6.06
C ILE A 125 7.80 -8.73 7.01
N HIS A 126 8.41 -7.75 7.69
CA HIS A 126 9.51 -7.99 8.62
C HIS A 126 9.07 -8.80 9.84
N ALA A 127 7.78 -8.85 10.16
CA ALA A 127 7.24 -9.68 11.23
C ALA A 127 7.59 -11.17 11.08
N GLY A 128 7.80 -11.65 9.85
CA GLY A 128 8.21 -13.04 9.60
C GLY A 128 9.65 -13.36 10.02
N THR A 129 10.49 -12.35 10.25
CA THR A 129 11.91 -12.56 10.64
C THR A 129 12.33 -11.77 11.88
N LEU A 130 11.47 -10.88 12.38
CA LEU A 130 11.75 -10.06 13.57
C LEU A 130 11.78 -10.93 14.83
N GLY A 131 12.92 -10.97 15.52
CA GLY A 131 13.09 -11.74 16.75
C GLY A 131 12.04 -11.41 17.82
N CYS A 132 11.55 -12.45 18.50
CA CYS A 132 10.35 -12.50 19.34
C CYS A 132 8.99 -12.47 18.62
N VAL A 133 8.95 -12.29 17.30
CA VAL A 133 7.72 -12.40 16.50
C VAL A 133 7.79 -13.63 15.60
N GLU A 134 8.74 -13.65 14.66
CA GLU A 134 9.06 -14.79 13.80
C GLU A 134 7.82 -15.51 13.24
N ASP A 135 6.83 -14.73 12.76
CA ASP A 135 5.53 -15.26 12.32
C ASP A 135 5.66 -16.04 11.00
N PRO A 136 5.52 -17.37 11.01
CA PRO A 136 5.78 -18.20 9.83
C PRO A 136 4.73 -18.03 8.73
N GLU A 137 3.56 -17.44 9.04
CA GLU A 137 2.49 -17.19 8.08
C GLU A 137 2.72 -15.91 7.27
N VAL A 138 3.74 -15.12 7.61
CA VAL A 138 4.09 -13.88 6.91
C VAL A 138 5.06 -14.18 5.77
N TYR A 139 4.65 -13.86 4.54
CA TYR A 139 5.46 -13.99 3.33
C TYR A 139 5.13 -12.87 2.31
N PRO A 140 6.05 -12.53 1.38
CA PRO A 140 5.77 -11.56 0.33
C PRO A 140 4.82 -12.13 -0.72
N ALA A 141 3.97 -11.27 -1.26
CA ALA A 141 3.41 -11.43 -2.60
C ALA A 141 3.95 -10.30 -3.49
N ARG A 142 4.87 -10.63 -4.40
CA ARG A 142 5.54 -9.64 -5.24
C ARG A 142 4.59 -9.07 -6.28
N GLY A 143 4.44 -7.74 -6.26
CA GLY A 143 3.69 -6.98 -7.26
C GLY A 143 4.59 -6.02 -8.04
N GLN A 144 4.81 -6.29 -9.32
CA GLN A 144 5.47 -5.34 -10.22
C GLN A 144 4.42 -4.44 -10.88
N THR A 145 4.77 -3.15 -11.02
CA THR A 145 3.95 -2.14 -11.69
C THR A 145 4.79 -1.37 -12.70
N VAL A 146 4.12 -0.69 -13.62
CA VAL A 146 4.71 0.28 -14.55
C VAL A 146 4.09 1.64 -14.27
N ILE A 147 4.92 2.65 -14.07
CA ILE A 147 4.46 4.04 -13.89
C ILE A 147 4.59 4.75 -15.23
N VAL A 148 3.50 5.35 -15.71
CA VAL A 148 3.48 6.13 -16.95
C VAL A 148 3.01 7.56 -16.66
N GLN A 149 3.48 8.49 -17.50
CA GLN A 149 3.06 9.89 -17.47
C GLN A 149 2.14 10.15 -18.66
N LEU A 150 0.90 10.57 -18.38
CA LEU A 150 -0.10 10.96 -19.38
C LEU A 150 -0.45 12.44 -19.20
N PRO A 151 -1.13 13.07 -20.19
CA PRO A 151 -1.69 14.40 -19.99
C PRO A 151 -2.58 14.44 -18.75
N GLN A 152 -2.49 15.55 -18.00
CA GLN A 152 -3.29 15.74 -16.81
C GLN A 152 -4.78 15.56 -17.13
N GLU A 153 -5.51 14.91 -16.21
CA GLU A 153 -6.95 14.62 -16.33
C GLU A 153 -7.36 13.68 -17.48
N TYR A 154 -6.42 13.18 -18.30
CA TYR A 154 -6.74 12.25 -19.39
C TYR A 154 -7.34 10.94 -18.88
N VAL A 155 -6.73 10.35 -17.84
CA VAL A 155 -7.27 9.19 -17.14
C VAL A 155 -7.86 9.65 -15.81
N ASN A 156 -9.19 9.72 -15.74
CA ASN A 156 -9.96 10.06 -14.53
C ASN A 156 -10.77 8.88 -13.98
N TRP A 157 -10.48 7.68 -14.46
CA TRP A 157 -11.10 6.42 -14.07
C TRP A 157 -10.02 5.45 -13.58
N ALA A 158 -10.40 4.57 -12.66
CA ALA A 158 -9.59 3.41 -12.29
C ALA A 158 -10.30 2.14 -12.74
N PHE A 159 -9.55 1.09 -13.05
CA PHE A 159 -10.13 -0.25 -13.11
C PHE A 159 -9.19 -1.28 -12.50
N PHE A 160 -9.79 -2.36 -12.03
CA PHE A 160 -9.10 -3.56 -11.61
C PHE A 160 -9.80 -4.76 -12.24
N ARG A 161 -9.03 -5.58 -12.96
CA ARG A 161 -9.47 -6.81 -13.57
C ARG A 161 -8.68 -7.95 -12.97
N HIS A 162 -9.42 -8.92 -12.45
CA HIS A 162 -8.89 -10.22 -12.08
C HIS A 162 -9.27 -11.22 -13.17
N CYS A 163 -8.29 -11.98 -13.69
CA CYS A 163 -8.57 -13.06 -14.62
C CYS A 163 -8.86 -14.33 -13.82
N ALA A 164 -10.13 -14.70 -13.71
CA ALA A 164 -10.56 -16.02 -13.23
C ALA A 164 -10.22 -17.05 -14.31
N GLY A 165 -9.09 -17.75 -14.15
CA GLY A 165 -8.58 -18.69 -15.13
C GLY A 165 -7.62 -19.67 -14.50
N SER A 166 -8.18 -20.76 -13.97
CA SER A 166 -7.56 -21.92 -13.31
C SER A 166 -6.99 -21.67 -11.90
N SER A 167 -7.67 -22.27 -10.91
CA SER A 167 -7.39 -22.29 -9.46
C SER A 167 -7.62 -20.98 -8.70
N ASN A 168 -7.97 -21.09 -7.41
CA ASN A 168 -8.19 -20.00 -6.44
C ASN A 168 -6.93 -19.15 -6.16
N THR A 169 -5.98 -19.09 -7.08
CA THR A 169 -4.74 -18.34 -6.96
C THR A 169 -4.94 -16.96 -7.56
N TRP A 170 -4.52 -15.93 -6.83
CA TRP A 170 -4.44 -14.59 -7.37
C TRP A 170 -3.46 -14.60 -8.55
N SER A 171 -3.99 -14.68 -9.78
CA SER A 171 -3.17 -14.96 -10.97
C SER A 171 -2.17 -13.86 -11.30
N ASP A 172 -1.02 -14.25 -11.88
CA ASP A 172 0.01 -13.38 -12.46
C ASP A 172 -0.51 -12.38 -13.50
N ASN A 173 -1.78 -12.54 -13.92
CA ASN A 173 -2.44 -11.79 -14.97
C ASN A 173 -3.41 -10.72 -14.44
N MET A 174 -3.35 -10.37 -13.16
CA MET A 174 -4.10 -9.21 -12.68
C MET A 174 -3.73 -7.96 -13.47
N THR A 175 -4.75 -7.17 -13.79
CA THR A 175 -4.58 -6.00 -14.65
C THR A 175 -5.32 -4.83 -14.03
N TYR A 176 -4.63 -3.75 -13.71
CA TYR A 176 -5.22 -2.56 -13.13
C TYR A 176 -4.56 -1.28 -13.64
N VAL A 177 -5.36 -0.23 -13.67
CA VAL A 177 -4.95 1.14 -14.00
C VAL A 177 -5.45 2.03 -12.89
N ILE A 178 -4.53 2.72 -12.23
CA ILE A 178 -4.81 3.58 -11.08
C ILE A 178 -4.25 4.97 -11.39
N PRO A 179 -5.11 5.96 -11.71
CA PRO A 179 -4.66 7.33 -11.88
C PRO A 179 -4.27 7.92 -10.54
N ARG A 180 -3.21 8.74 -10.57
CA ARG A 180 -2.75 9.60 -9.48
C ARG A 180 -2.81 11.05 -9.95
N GLU A 181 -2.47 11.96 -9.05
CA GLU A 181 -2.36 13.40 -9.35
C GLU A 181 -1.34 13.68 -10.47
N ASN A 182 -1.48 14.84 -11.11
CA ASN A 182 -0.54 15.36 -12.11
C ASN A 182 -0.31 14.44 -13.33
N GLY A 183 -1.30 13.62 -13.70
CA GLY A 183 -1.24 12.75 -14.88
C GLY A 183 -0.37 11.49 -14.72
N VAL A 184 0.14 11.22 -13.51
CA VAL A 184 0.83 9.96 -13.21
C VAL A 184 -0.21 8.84 -13.16
N VAL A 185 0.06 7.74 -13.86
CA VAL A 185 -0.81 6.57 -13.88
C VAL A 185 -0.01 5.32 -13.58
N VAL A 186 -0.50 4.50 -12.65
CA VAL A 186 0.09 3.21 -12.31
C VAL A 186 -0.64 2.13 -13.09
N LEU A 187 0.12 1.39 -13.89
CA LEU A 187 -0.30 0.18 -14.58
C LEU A 187 0.20 -1.01 -13.78
N GLY A 188 -0.66 -1.99 -13.53
CA GLY A 188 -0.22 -3.23 -12.91
C GLY A 188 -1.06 -4.41 -13.37
N GLY A 189 -0.81 -5.61 -12.85
CA GLY A 189 0.37 -5.92 -12.03
C GLY A 189 0.64 -7.41 -12.00
N THR A 190 1.46 -7.82 -11.05
CA THR A 190 1.69 -9.23 -10.72
C THR A 190 1.28 -9.51 -9.29
N PHE A 191 1.15 -10.79 -8.96
CA PHE A 191 0.99 -11.26 -7.58
C PHE A 191 1.69 -12.60 -7.47
N ASN A 192 2.97 -12.56 -7.08
CA ASN A 192 3.79 -13.77 -6.99
C ASN A 192 4.08 -14.06 -5.52
N GLU A 193 3.34 -14.99 -4.93
CA GLU A 193 3.55 -15.44 -3.55
C GLU A 193 4.96 -16.03 -3.37
N HIS A 194 5.54 -15.79 -2.19
CA HIS A 194 6.88 -16.25 -1.81
C HIS A 194 8.02 -15.73 -2.69
N ASN A 195 7.79 -14.72 -3.53
CA ASN A 195 8.82 -14.10 -4.33
C ASN A 195 9.43 -12.89 -3.62
N TYR A 196 10.71 -12.99 -3.26
CA TYR A 196 11.48 -11.95 -2.56
C TYR A 196 12.33 -11.08 -3.49
N SER A 197 12.30 -11.32 -4.81
CA SER A 197 13.11 -10.54 -5.76
C SER A 197 12.64 -9.09 -5.80
N THR A 198 13.61 -8.17 -5.70
CA THR A 198 13.42 -6.73 -5.87
C THR A 198 13.80 -6.25 -7.27
N ASP A 199 14.28 -7.15 -8.12
CA ASP A 199 14.70 -6.83 -9.48
C ASP A 199 13.50 -6.51 -10.35
N VAL A 200 13.66 -5.58 -11.28
CA VAL A 200 12.65 -5.29 -12.31
C VAL A 200 12.80 -6.30 -13.45
N ASP A 201 11.68 -6.82 -13.94
CA ASP A 201 11.64 -7.67 -15.13
C ASP A 201 10.96 -6.94 -16.30
N ASP A 202 11.73 -6.62 -17.33
CA ASP A 202 11.25 -5.89 -18.50
C ASP A 202 10.17 -6.65 -19.30
N ASN A 203 10.22 -7.99 -19.32
CA ASN A 203 9.20 -8.78 -19.98
C ASN A 203 7.86 -8.69 -19.22
N ILE A 204 7.92 -8.65 -17.88
CA ILE A 204 6.74 -8.41 -17.05
C ILE A 204 6.20 -7.00 -17.29
N ALA A 205 7.07 -5.99 -17.39
CA ALA A 205 6.66 -4.62 -17.66
C ALA A 205 5.93 -4.50 -19.01
N GLU A 206 6.51 -5.06 -20.08
CA GLU A 206 5.89 -5.10 -21.41
C GLU A 206 4.54 -5.84 -21.36
N ALA A 207 4.48 -6.99 -20.70
CA ALA A 207 3.25 -7.75 -20.55
C ALA A 207 2.16 -6.96 -19.79
N ILE A 208 2.51 -6.20 -18.75
CA ILE A 208 1.56 -5.33 -18.03
C ILE A 208 0.99 -4.26 -18.97
N ILE A 209 1.83 -3.58 -19.75
CA ILE A 209 1.41 -2.54 -20.70
C ILE A 209 0.44 -3.14 -21.73
N GLN A 210 0.82 -4.27 -22.34
CA GLN A 210 -0.01 -4.93 -23.35
C GLN A 210 -1.38 -5.36 -22.80
N ARG A 211 -1.44 -5.90 -21.57
CA ARG A 211 -2.72 -6.25 -20.92
C ARG A 211 -3.57 -5.03 -20.61
N CYS A 212 -2.96 -3.92 -20.18
CA CYS A 212 -3.67 -2.67 -19.92
C CYS A 212 -4.26 -2.10 -21.21
N LEU A 213 -3.50 -2.03 -22.30
CA LEU A 213 -3.97 -1.56 -23.62
C LEU A 213 -5.04 -2.47 -24.22
N ALA A 214 -4.89 -3.79 -24.08
CA ALA A 214 -5.89 -4.74 -24.54
C ALA A 214 -7.22 -4.61 -23.77
N THR A 215 -7.16 -4.26 -22.48
CA THR A 215 -8.35 -4.07 -21.63
C THR A 215 -8.97 -2.68 -21.82
N ARG A 216 -8.15 -1.65 -21.99
CA ARG A 216 -8.55 -0.26 -22.23
C ARG A 216 -7.78 0.34 -23.40
N PRO A 217 -8.26 0.14 -24.64
CA PRO A 217 -7.62 0.70 -25.83
C PRO A 217 -7.57 2.24 -25.84
N ASP A 218 -8.42 2.88 -25.04
CA ASP A 218 -8.50 4.32 -24.84
C ASP A 218 -7.54 4.86 -23.75
N LEU A 219 -6.70 4.00 -23.16
CA LEU A 219 -5.71 4.37 -22.14
C LEU A 219 -4.67 5.40 -22.64
N LEU A 220 -4.36 5.41 -23.94
CA LEU A 220 -3.43 6.37 -24.54
C LEU A 220 -4.20 7.45 -25.32
N PRO A 221 -3.73 8.71 -25.28
CA PRO A 221 -4.28 9.77 -26.14
C PRO A 221 -4.24 9.37 -27.62
N PRO A 222 -5.20 9.84 -28.44
CA PRO A 222 -5.10 9.72 -29.90
C PRO A 222 -3.79 10.37 -30.36
N GLY A 223 -3.02 9.65 -31.18
CA GLY A 223 -1.75 10.12 -31.75
C GLY A 223 -1.93 11.21 -32.80
#